data_AF-A0A0M7B898-F1
#
_entry.id   AF-A0A0M7B898-F1
#
_cell.length_a   1.000
_cell.length_b   1.000
_cell.length_c   1.000
_cell.angle_alpha   90.00
_cell.angle_beta   90.00
_cell.angle_gamma   90.00
#
_symmetry.space_group_name_H-M   'P 1'
#
loop_
_entity.id
_entity.type
_entity.pdbx_description
1 polymer ?
#
loop_
_entity_poly.entity_id
_entity_poly.type
_entity_poly.pdbx_seq_one_letter_code
_entity_poly.pdbx_strand_id
1 'polypeptide(L)'
;MAFHQLAINAAKYGALSTPEGCVGIRWWAEAGSEDATLVVEWREEGSPQVSPPQRQEFGSRLIERALAPDLGGSAALVFDPEGVVCTIRAALPDATQ
;
A
#
# COMPACT_ATOMS: atom_id res chain seq x y z
N MET A 1 10.74 4.12 2.37
CA MET A 1 10.66 3.07 3.41
C MET A 1 9.38 2.23 3.36
N ALA A 2 8.25 2.80 2.99
CA ALA A 2 6.97 2.09 2.97
C ALA A 2 6.89 0.85 2.07
N PHE A 3 7.32 0.94 0.80
CA PHE A 3 7.35 -0.23 -0.10
C PHE A 3 8.23 -1.36 0.42
N HIS A 4 9.33 -1.02 1.12
CA HIS A 4 10.18 -2.02 1.74
C HIS A 4 9.43 -2.76 2.85
N GLN A 5 8.66 -2.06 3.69
CA GLN A 5 7.86 -2.69 4.73
C GLN A 5 6.71 -3.52 4.15
N LEU A 6 6.04 -3.04 3.09
CA LEU A 6 5.04 -3.81 2.34
C LEU A 6 5.64 -5.09 1.76
N ALA A 7 6.81 -5.01 1.13
CA ALA A 7 7.50 -6.18 0.59
C ALA A 7 7.91 -7.19 1.68
N ILE A 8 8.40 -6.71 2.84
CA ILE A 8 8.68 -7.58 3.99
C ILE A 8 7.41 -8.27 4.48
N ASN A 9 6.30 -7.55 4.58
CA ASN A 9 5.03 -8.11 5.03
C ASN A 9 4.50 -9.15 4.02
N ALA A 10 4.56 -8.85 2.73
CA ALA A 10 4.18 -9.77 1.65
C ALA A 10 5.01 -11.06 1.69
N ALA A 11 6.33 -10.96 1.91
CA ALA A 11 7.21 -12.12 1.98
C ALA A 11 7.02 -12.96 3.25
N LYS A 12 6.72 -12.33 4.40
CA LYS A 12 6.53 -13.03 5.68
C LYS A 12 5.14 -13.60 5.87
N TYR A 13 4.13 -12.89 5.40
CA TYR A 13 2.73 -13.11 5.79
C TYR A 13 1.74 -13.06 4.63
N GLY A 14 2.16 -12.64 3.43
CA GLY A 14 1.27 -12.33 2.32
C GLY A 14 1.59 -13.12 1.05
N ALA A 15 1.30 -12.54 -0.11
CA ALA A 15 1.38 -13.22 -1.41
C ALA A 15 2.78 -13.80 -1.70
N LEU A 16 3.85 -13.07 -1.37
CA LEU A 16 5.21 -13.51 -1.65
C LEU A 16 5.73 -14.60 -0.70
N SER A 17 4.92 -15.04 0.27
CA SER A 17 5.23 -16.20 1.12
C SER A 17 4.94 -17.53 0.41
N THR A 18 4.24 -17.50 -0.72
CA THR A 18 3.88 -18.68 -1.53
C THR A 18 4.45 -18.61 -2.93
N PRO A 19 4.76 -19.75 -3.58
CA PRO A 19 5.28 -19.77 -4.95
C PRO A 19 4.34 -19.18 -6.00
N GLU A 20 3.03 -19.27 -5.78
CA GLU A 20 1.99 -18.82 -6.73
C GLU A 20 1.56 -17.37 -6.51
N GLY A 21 1.90 -16.77 -5.38
CA GLY A 21 1.45 -15.42 -5.04
C GLY A 21 2.25 -14.33 -5.76
N CYS A 22 1.59 -13.21 -6.00
CA CYS A 22 2.18 -12.09 -6.71
C CYS A 22 1.80 -10.74 -6.07
N VAL A 23 2.59 -9.72 -6.40
CA VAL A 23 2.35 -8.32 -6.02
C VAL A 23 2.23 -7.50 -7.29
N GLY A 24 1.07 -6.84 -7.45
CA GLY A 24 0.85 -5.81 -8.45
C GLY A 24 1.06 -4.42 -7.84
N ILE A 25 1.77 -3.56 -8.56
CA ILE A 25 1.88 -2.13 -8.23
C ILE A 25 1.36 -1.34 -9.41
N ARG A 26 0.35 -0.50 -9.17
CA ARG A 26 -0.22 0.42 -10.15
C ARG A 26 -0.17 1.83 -9.60
N TRP A 27 0.00 2.81 -10.49
CA TRP A 27 -0.10 4.20 -10.10
C TRP A 27 -0.73 5.03 -11.21
N TRP A 28 -1.41 6.10 -10.84
CA TRP A 28 -2.02 7.05 -11.75
C TRP A 28 -2.09 8.43 -11.10
N ALA A 29 -2.19 9.46 -11.94
CA ALA A 29 -2.48 10.81 -11.47
C ALA A 29 -3.99 11.06 -11.58
N GLU A 30 -4.59 11.52 -10.51
CA GLU A 30 -5.95 12.06 -10.48
C GLU A 30 -5.85 13.57 -10.61
N ALA A 31 -6.57 14.15 -11.57
CA ALA A 31 -6.64 15.61 -11.71
C ALA A 31 -7.39 16.20 -10.51
N GLY A 32 -6.76 17.13 -9.80
CA GLY A 32 -7.37 17.93 -8.75
C GLY A 32 -7.66 19.35 -9.21
N SER A 33 -8.40 20.10 -8.41
CA SER A 33 -8.75 21.50 -8.69
C SER A 33 -7.59 22.49 -8.54
N GLU A 34 -6.57 22.14 -7.74
CA GLU A 34 -5.38 22.98 -7.50
C GLU A 34 -4.09 22.20 -7.80
N ASP A 35 -3.89 21.04 -7.17
CA ASP A 35 -2.77 20.12 -7.45
C ASP A 35 -3.29 18.76 -7.95
N ALA A 36 -2.53 18.09 -8.82
CA ALA A 36 -2.78 16.69 -9.15
C ALA A 36 -2.49 15.80 -7.94
N THR A 37 -3.18 14.67 -7.81
CA THR A 37 -2.91 13.67 -6.77
C THR A 37 -2.30 12.43 -7.41
N LEU A 38 -1.11 12.03 -6.96
CA LEU A 38 -0.56 10.72 -7.28
C LEU A 38 -1.25 9.68 -6.41
N VAL A 39 -1.87 8.70 -7.04
CA VAL A 39 -2.39 7.50 -6.37
C VAL A 39 -1.49 6.33 -6.71
N VAL A 40 -1.04 5.61 -5.69
CA VAL A 40 -0.31 4.35 -5.83
C VAL A 40 -1.07 3.24 -5.12
N GLU A 41 -1.32 2.17 -5.85
CA GLU A 41 -1.98 0.97 -5.35
C GLU A 41 -0.99 -0.20 -5.36
N TRP A 42 -0.84 -0.82 -4.20
CA TRP A 42 -0.20 -2.11 -4.02
C TRP A 42 -1.29 -3.16 -3.79
N ARG A 43 -1.27 -4.23 -4.56
CA ARG A 43 -2.24 -5.33 -4.46
C ARG A 43 -1.51 -6.65 -4.42
N GLU A 44 -1.79 -7.44 -3.40
CA GLU A 44 -1.33 -8.82 -3.27
C GLU A 44 -2.41 -9.76 -3.78
N GLU A 45 -2.00 -10.80 -4.51
CA GLU A 45 -2.90 -11.84 -5.04
C GLU A 45 -2.28 -13.23 -4.83
N GLY A 46 -3.14 -14.25 -4.74
CA GLY A 46 -2.69 -15.63 -4.56
C GLY A 46 -2.14 -15.94 -3.16
N SER A 47 -2.45 -15.10 -2.16
CA SER A 47 -2.06 -15.35 -0.78
C SER A 47 -2.94 -16.48 -0.19
N PRO A 48 -2.40 -17.30 0.72
CA PRO A 48 -3.24 -18.21 1.51
C PRO A 48 -4.19 -17.36 2.35
N GLN A 49 -5.48 -17.71 2.41
CA GLN A 49 -6.58 -16.93 3.02
C GLN A 49 -6.09 -16.02 4.14
N VAL A 50 -5.95 -14.73 3.83
CA VAL A 50 -5.44 -13.75 4.79
C VAL A 50 -6.56 -13.48 5.80
N SER A 51 -6.50 -14.14 6.96
CA SER A 51 -7.34 -13.74 8.08
C SER A 51 -6.77 -12.44 8.65
N PRO A 52 -7.59 -11.38 8.86
CA PRO A 52 -7.09 -10.16 9.47
C PRO A 52 -6.42 -10.50 10.79
N PRO A 53 -5.18 -10.03 11.04
CA PRO A 53 -4.45 -10.42 12.24
C PRO A 53 -5.23 -10.00 13.48
N GLN A 54 -5.49 -10.94 14.41
CA GLN A 54 -6.20 -10.68 15.67
C GLN A 54 -5.53 -9.58 16.53
N ARG A 55 -4.23 -9.35 16.30
CA ARG A 55 -3.49 -8.20 16.80
C ARG A 55 -3.09 -7.31 15.64
N GLN A 56 -3.77 -6.18 15.53
CA GLN A 56 -3.50 -5.09 14.60
C GLN A 56 -2.25 -4.30 15.04
N GLU A 57 -1.19 -5.01 15.41
CA GLU A 57 -0.06 -4.46 16.14
C GLU A 57 1.14 -4.39 15.19
N PHE A 58 1.65 -3.16 15.08
CA PHE A 58 2.79 -2.72 14.28
C PHE A 58 2.57 -2.50 12.78
N GLY A 59 2.38 -3.52 11.95
CA GLY A 59 2.54 -3.38 10.49
C GLY A 59 1.62 -2.36 9.81
N SER A 60 0.30 -2.48 10.01
CA SER A 60 -0.71 -1.61 9.38
C SER A 60 -0.67 -0.18 9.90
N ARG A 61 -0.53 -0.01 11.23
CA ARG A 61 -0.39 1.31 11.86
C ARG A 61 0.90 2.02 11.47
N LEU A 62 2.00 1.29 11.24
CA LEU A 62 3.25 1.89 10.74
C LEU A 62 3.10 2.34 9.29
N ILE A 63 2.46 1.54 8.44
CA ILE A 63 2.23 1.91 7.05
C ILE A 63 1.37 3.18 7.01
N GLU A 64 0.23 3.21 7.69
CA GLU A 64 -0.65 4.40 7.72
C GLU A 64 0.01 5.63 8.35
N ARG A 65 0.77 5.47 9.44
CA ARG A 65 1.40 6.60 10.15
C ARG A 65 2.75 7.04 9.59
N ALA A 66 3.49 6.18 8.88
CA ALA A 66 4.77 6.53 8.28
C ALA A 66 4.62 7.02 6.85
N LEU A 67 3.64 6.52 6.08
CA LEU A 67 3.42 6.96 4.70
C LEU A 67 2.77 8.34 4.60
N ALA A 68 1.76 8.59 5.42
CA ALA A 68 0.99 9.83 5.33
C ALA A 68 1.85 11.10 5.53
N PRO A 69 2.76 11.17 6.52
CA PRO A 69 3.60 12.35 6.72
C PRO A 69 4.72 12.47 5.68
N ASP A 70 5.41 11.37 5.35
CA ASP A 70 6.56 11.38 4.43
C ASP A 70 6.18 11.77 2.98
N LEU A 71 4.94 11.50 2.59
CA LEU A 71 4.42 11.79 1.25
C LEU A 71 3.46 13.00 1.22
N GLY A 72 3.26 13.68 2.35
CA GLY A 72 2.32 14.80 2.46
C GLY A 72 0.88 14.41 2.10
N GLY A 73 0.46 13.19 2.43
CA GLY A 73 -0.75 12.59 1.90
C GLY A 73 -1.42 11.58 2.83
N SER A 74 -2.07 10.55 2.28
CA SER A 74 -2.80 9.53 3.04
C SER A 74 -2.45 8.13 2.57
N ALA A 75 -2.57 7.15 3.47
CA ALA A 75 -2.45 5.75 3.13
C ALA A 75 -3.59 4.97 3.80
N ALA A 76 -4.13 3.98 3.09
CA ALA A 76 -5.17 3.09 3.57
C ALA A 76 -4.79 1.65 3.25
N LEU A 77 -4.91 0.76 4.24
CA LEU A 77 -4.59 -0.65 4.10
C LEU A 77 -5.84 -1.51 4.36
N VAL A 78 -6.21 -2.33 3.37
CA VAL A 78 -7.35 -3.25 3.42
C VAL A 78 -6.83 -4.68 3.35
N PHE A 79 -7.36 -5.54 4.23
CA PHE A 79 -7.06 -6.97 4.25
C PHE A 79 -8.28 -7.71 3.72
N ASP A 80 -8.19 -8.19 2.48
CA ASP A 80 -9.21 -9.02 1.85
C ASP A 80 -8.79 -10.50 1.92
N PRO A 81 -9.75 -11.45 1.87
CA PRO A 81 -9.43 -12.87 1.82
C PRO A 81 -8.53 -13.27 0.64
N GLU A 82 -8.57 -12.50 -0.45
CA GLU A 82 -7.78 -12.69 -1.68
C GLU A 82 -6.38 -12.06 -1.60
N GLY A 83 -6.13 -11.20 -0.61
CA GLY A 83 -4.85 -10.53 -0.41
C GLY A 83 -4.97 -9.14 0.23
N VAL A 84 -3.83 -8.46 0.33
CA VAL A 84 -3.71 -7.12 0.91
C VAL A 84 -3.76 -6.05 -0.19
N VAL A 85 -4.57 -5.01 0.03
CA VAL A 85 -4.59 -3.81 -0.82
C VAL A 85 -4.13 -2.60 -0.01
N CYS A 86 -3.06 -1.94 -0.44
CA CYS A 86 -2.61 -0.67 0.11
C CYS A 86 -2.79 0.42 -0.93
N THR A 87 -3.53 1.48 -0.60
CA THR A 87 -3.66 2.67 -1.43
C THR A 87 -2.96 3.84 -0.76
N ILE A 88 -2.05 4.47 -1.48
CA ILE A 88 -1.29 5.64 -1.05
C ILE A 88 -1.71 6.80 -1.96
N ARG A 89 -2.03 7.96 -1.37
CA ARG A 89 -2.32 9.20 -2.08
C ARG A 89 -1.33 10.25 -1.64
N ALA A 90 -0.72 10.95 -2.58
CA ALA A 90 0.24 12.02 -2.33
C ALA A 90 -0.05 13.20 -3.25
N ALA A 91 0.18 14.43 -2.76
CA ALA A 91 0.13 15.60 -3.62
C ALA A 91 1.22 15.48 -4.69
N LEU A 92 0.85 15.68 -5.95
CA LEU A 92 1.76 15.75 -7.08
C LEU A 92 1.90 17.24 -7.44
N PRO A 93 2.97 17.91 -6.98
CA PRO A 93 3.19 19.31 -7.34
C PRO A 93 3.38 19.40 -8.86
N ASP A 94 2.87 20.50 -9.45
CA ASP A 94 3.06 20.77 -10.87
C ASP A 94 4.55 20.73 -11.22
N ALA A 95 4.91 19.94 -12.23
CA ALA A 95 6.31 19.71 -12.63
C ALA A 95 6.96 20.93 -13.33
N THR A 96 6.41 22.12 -13.12
CA THR A 96 6.92 23.38 -13.67
C THR A 96 7.74 24.09 -12.59
N GLN A 97 8.99 23.67 -12.41
CA GLN A 97 10.06 24.49 -11.83
C GLN A 97 11.33 24.35 -12.66
#